data_AF-A0A2A7N5Y4-F1
#
_entry.id   AF-A0A2A7N5Y4-F1
#
_cell.length_a   1.000
_cell.length_b   1.000
_cell.length_c   1.000
_cell.angle_alpha   90.00
_cell.angle_beta   90.00
_cell.angle_gamma   90.00
#
_symmetry.space_group_name_H-M   'P 1'
#
loop_
_entity.id
_entity.type
_entity.pdbx_description
1 polymer ?
#
loop_
_entity_poly.entity_id
_entity_poly.type
_entity_poly.pdbx_seq_one_letter_code
_entity_poly.pdbx_strand_id
1 'polypeptide(L)'
;MRLDRRWWVAIAVVVVVLVALGVSQTGLFGRSSQECAPVKDMLAFNREQSQQIESKFGDAEGVPTPAEDIAYQAWADGLAERAGKITAPDLAGTATQLAYLANEFVGTLPEIRAQSASRAPGAPAPPAAYEAMALNGQILEKIKALADACK
;
A
#
# COMPACT_ATOMS: atom_id res chain seq x y z
N MET A 1 15.42 14.29 -12.58
CA MET A 1 15.32 12.82 -12.70
C MET A 1 14.30 12.49 -13.78
N ARG A 2 14.67 11.76 -14.83
CA ARG A 2 13.70 11.15 -15.76
C ARG A 2 13.27 9.83 -15.12
N LEU A 3 12.04 9.76 -14.64
CA LEU A 3 11.45 8.50 -14.21
C LEU A 3 11.18 7.68 -15.49
N ASP A 4 12.07 6.73 -15.77
CA ASP A 4 11.97 5.82 -16.93
C ASP A 4 10.63 5.10 -16.94
N ARG A 5 10.22 4.57 -18.11
CA ARG A 5 9.02 3.75 -18.37
C ARG A 5 8.76 2.60 -17.36
N ARG A 6 9.74 2.31 -16.49
CA ARG A 6 9.74 1.39 -15.34
C ARG A 6 9.24 2.00 -14.03
N TRP A 7 8.83 3.27 -13.99
CA TRP A 7 8.36 3.94 -12.76
C TRP A 7 7.03 3.37 -12.26
N TRP A 8 6.21 2.82 -13.15
CA TRP A 8 5.01 2.07 -12.77
C TRP A 8 5.33 0.77 -12.04
N VAL A 9 6.43 0.11 -12.36
CA VAL A 9 6.86 -1.09 -11.60
C VAL A 9 7.18 -0.69 -10.16
N ALA A 10 7.79 0.49 -9.93
CA ALA A 10 8.04 0.98 -8.57
C ALA A 10 6.76 1.37 -7.79
N ILE A 11 5.66 1.66 -8.49
CA ILE A 11 4.34 1.99 -7.92
C ILE A 11 3.43 0.75 -7.82
N ALA A 12 3.59 -0.25 -8.69
CA ALA A 12 2.91 -1.54 -8.63
C ALA A 12 3.51 -2.45 -7.54
N VAL A 13 4.79 -2.23 -7.17
CA VAL A 13 5.53 -2.96 -6.13
C VAL A 13 5.19 -2.45 -4.70
N VAL A 14 3.92 -2.16 -4.43
CA VAL A 14 3.51 -1.48 -3.18
C VAL A 14 3.77 -2.29 -1.90
N VAL A 15 3.97 -3.61 -1.88
CA VAL A 15 4.25 -4.30 -0.60
C VAL A 15 5.03 -5.61 -0.77
N VAL A 16 6.35 -5.53 -0.92
CA VAL A 16 7.19 -6.71 -0.72
C VAL A 16 8.29 -6.41 0.29
N VAL A 17 8.22 -7.18 1.38
CA VAL A 17 9.19 -7.40 2.46
C VAL A 17 9.20 -6.38 3.61
N LEU A 18 8.40 -6.69 4.66
CA LEU A 18 8.91 -6.81 6.03
C LEU A 18 8.13 -7.90 6.79
N VAL A 19 8.18 -9.15 6.33
CA VAL A 19 7.83 -10.32 7.17
C VAL A 19 8.99 -11.29 7.19
N ALA A 20 10.10 -10.83 7.75
CA ALA A 20 11.10 -11.69 8.36
C ALA A 20 11.50 -11.01 9.66
N LEU A 21 11.51 -11.76 10.77
CA LEU A 21 11.71 -11.33 12.18
C LEU A 21 10.38 -10.96 12.87
N GLY A 22 9.83 -11.76 13.78
CA GLY A 22 10.32 -12.97 14.39
C GLY A 22 9.30 -13.39 15.45
N VAL A 23 8.88 -14.65 15.40
CA VAL A 23 8.13 -15.27 16.50
C VAL A 23 9.11 -15.42 17.67
N SER A 24 9.32 -14.37 18.46
CA SER A 24 9.97 -14.48 19.76
C SER A 24 8.97 -14.11 20.84
N GLN A 25 8.36 -15.14 21.42
CA GLN A 25 7.49 -15.10 22.60
C GLN A 25 8.27 -14.76 23.88
N THR A 26 9.07 -13.69 23.88
CA THR A 26 9.88 -13.30 25.04
C THR A 26 9.75 -11.81 25.29
N GLY A 27 8.58 -11.38 25.75
CA GLY A 27 8.36 -10.02 26.20
C GLY A 27 7.41 -10.02 27.39
N LEU A 28 7.96 -10.10 28.60
CA LEU A 28 7.24 -9.86 29.87
C LEU A 28 6.66 -8.42 29.97
N PHE A 29 6.80 -7.62 28.91
CA PHE A 29 6.29 -6.26 28.71
C PHE A 29 5.76 -6.01 27.27
N GLY A 30 5.54 -7.07 26.48
CA GLY A 30 5.03 -6.97 25.12
C GLY A 30 3.51 -6.74 25.08
N ARG A 31 3.03 -6.00 24.08
CA ARG A 31 1.60 -5.81 23.85
C ARG A 31 0.89 -7.17 23.74
N SER A 32 -0.30 -7.30 24.30
CA SER A 32 -0.97 -8.60 24.33
C SER A 32 -1.17 -9.14 22.90
N SER A 33 -1.00 -10.45 22.72
CA SER A 33 -1.22 -11.11 21.42
C SER A 33 -2.63 -10.84 20.86
N GLN A 34 -3.58 -10.46 21.72
CA GLN A 34 -4.96 -10.18 21.36
C GLN A 34 -5.12 -8.81 20.68
N GLU A 35 -4.39 -7.79 21.13
CA GLU A 35 -4.41 -6.45 20.53
C GLU A 35 -3.69 -6.39 19.18
N CYS A 36 -2.67 -7.23 19.00
CA CYS A 36 -1.91 -7.29 17.74
C CYS A 36 -2.49 -8.25 16.70
N ALA A 37 -3.46 -9.10 17.05
CA ALA A 37 -4.12 -9.99 16.10
C ALA A 37 -4.75 -9.23 14.91
N PRO A 38 -5.56 -8.17 15.09
CA PRO A 38 -6.15 -7.44 13.97
C PRO A 38 -5.10 -6.66 13.15
N VAL A 39 -4.00 -6.21 13.77
CA VAL A 39 -2.88 -5.60 13.03
C VAL A 39 -2.22 -6.63 12.11
N LYS A 40 -1.96 -7.84 12.62
CA LYS A 40 -1.36 -8.93 11.82
C LYS A 40 -2.26 -9.33 10.65
N ASP A 41 -3.58 -9.35 10.84
CA ASP A 41 -4.55 -9.58 9.75
C ASP A 41 -4.47 -8.49 8.68
N MET A 42 -4.44 -7.21 9.07
CA MET A 42 -4.26 -6.08 8.15
C MET A 42 -2.97 -6.17 7.33
N LEU A 43 -1.85 -6.47 7.99
CA LEU A 43 -0.55 -6.60 7.33
C LEU A 43 -0.48 -7.84 6.41
N ALA A 44 -1.12 -8.95 6.80
CA ALA A 44 -1.21 -10.15 5.98
C ALA A 44 -2.04 -9.91 4.71
N PHE A 45 -3.22 -9.30 4.85
CA PHE A 45 -4.06 -8.92 3.72
C PHE A 45 -3.32 -8.00 2.75
N ASN A 46 -2.63 -6.99 3.27
CA ASN A 46 -1.86 -6.06 2.47
C ASN A 46 -0.81 -6.78 1.61
N ARG A 47 -0.06 -7.72 2.21
CA ARG A 47 0.92 -8.55 1.51
C ARG A 47 0.28 -9.43 0.44
N GLU A 48 -0.83 -10.10 0.77
CA GLU A 48 -1.53 -10.98 -0.17
C GLU A 48 -2.11 -10.23 -1.37
N GLN A 49 -2.68 -9.04 -1.15
CA GLN A 49 -3.19 -8.20 -2.23
C GLN A 49 -2.07 -7.69 -3.13
N SER A 50 -0.93 -7.28 -2.57
CA SER A 50 0.20 -6.84 -3.39
C SER A 50 0.75 -7.96 -4.27
N GLN A 51 0.82 -9.20 -3.77
CA GLN A 51 1.18 -10.36 -4.59
C GLN A 51 0.15 -10.65 -5.68
N GLN A 52 -1.14 -10.45 -5.40
CA GLN A 52 -2.19 -10.59 -6.41
C GLN A 52 -2.12 -9.52 -7.50
N ILE A 53 -1.86 -8.27 -7.13
CA ILE A 53 -1.69 -7.17 -8.07
C ILE A 53 -0.41 -7.39 -8.90
N GLU A 54 0.71 -7.75 -8.27
CA GLU A 54 1.96 -8.07 -8.95
C GLU A 54 1.82 -9.28 -9.89
N SER A 55 1.17 -10.36 -9.47
CA SER A 55 0.99 -11.54 -10.34
C SER A 55 0.07 -11.28 -11.53
N LYS A 56 -0.90 -10.37 -11.41
CA LYS A 56 -1.84 -10.03 -12.48
C LYS A 56 -1.33 -8.93 -13.41
N PHE A 57 -0.53 -8.01 -12.89
CA PHE A 57 -0.21 -6.74 -13.55
C PHE A 57 1.29 -6.37 -13.49
N GLY A 58 2.15 -7.18 -12.87
CA GLY A 58 3.58 -6.89 -12.71
C GLY A 58 4.35 -6.82 -14.03
N ASP A 59 3.88 -7.54 -15.05
CA ASP A 59 4.40 -7.48 -16.42
C ASP A 59 3.65 -6.46 -17.30
N ALA A 60 2.60 -5.81 -16.77
CA ALA A 60 1.85 -4.82 -17.52
C ALA A 60 2.67 -3.52 -17.66
N GLU A 61 3.00 -3.14 -18.90
CA GLU A 61 3.65 -1.87 -19.16
C GLU A 61 2.63 -0.71 -19.07
N GLY A 62 2.77 0.16 -18.08
CA GLY A 62 2.09 1.47 -18.04
C GLY A 62 1.14 1.68 -16.86
N VAL A 63 0.31 2.71 -16.99
CA VAL A 63 -0.69 3.09 -15.98
C VAL A 63 -1.77 2.00 -15.90
N PRO A 64 -2.21 1.59 -14.70
CA PRO A 64 -3.33 0.69 -14.53
C PRO A 64 -4.51 1.15 -15.38
N THR A 65 -5.13 0.20 -16.06
CA THR A 65 -6.31 0.44 -16.87
C THR A 65 -7.53 0.67 -15.96
N PRO A 66 -8.64 1.23 -16.49
CA PRO A 66 -9.87 1.36 -15.70
C PRO A 66 -10.39 0.04 -15.13
N ALA A 67 -10.10 -1.09 -15.79
CA ALA A 67 -10.47 -2.41 -15.29
C ALA A 67 -9.62 -2.85 -14.09
N GLU A 68 -8.38 -2.35 -13.99
CA GLU A 68 -7.42 -2.68 -12.94
C GLU A 68 -7.64 -1.82 -11.69
N ASP A 69 -8.23 -0.63 -11.84
CA ASP A 69 -8.63 0.24 -10.71
C ASP A 69 -9.50 -0.50 -9.69
N ILE A 70 -10.33 -1.44 -10.14
CA ILE A 70 -11.20 -2.25 -9.27
C ILE A 70 -10.37 -3.07 -8.27
N ALA A 71 -9.22 -3.61 -8.69
CA ALA A 71 -8.33 -4.37 -7.80
C ALA A 71 -7.67 -3.46 -6.75
N TYR A 72 -7.24 -2.26 -7.16
CA TYR A 72 -6.70 -1.27 -6.25
C TYR A 72 -7.75 -0.74 -5.27
N GLN A 73 -8.98 -0.49 -5.74
CA GLN A 73 -10.09 -0.10 -4.87
C GLN A 73 -10.42 -1.19 -3.85
N ALA A 74 -10.51 -2.46 -4.28
CA ALA A 74 -10.75 -3.58 -3.38
C ALA A 74 -9.65 -3.73 -2.31
N TRP A 75 -8.40 -3.44 -2.67
CA TRP A 75 -7.30 -3.37 -1.71
C TRP A 75 -7.49 -2.23 -0.69
N ALA A 76 -7.80 -1.01 -1.14
CA ALA A 76 -8.01 0.13 -0.26
C ALA A 76 -9.22 -0.08 0.68
N ASP A 77 -10.33 -0.60 0.17
CA ASP A 77 -11.53 -0.92 0.94
C ASP A 77 -11.24 -2.02 1.97
N GLY A 78 -10.50 -3.06 1.58
CA GLY A 78 -10.11 -4.14 2.47
C GLY A 78 -9.14 -3.72 3.58
N LEU A 79 -8.31 -2.69 3.34
CA LEU A 79 -7.52 -2.04 4.39
C LEU A 79 -8.41 -1.23 5.33
N ALA A 80 -9.39 -0.48 4.81
CA ALA A 80 -10.33 0.27 5.64
C ALA A 80 -11.18 -0.64 6.54
N GLU A 81 -11.68 -1.75 6.01
CA GLU A 81 -12.41 -2.76 6.78
C GLU A 81 -11.57 -3.29 7.95
N ARG A 82 -10.28 -3.57 7.73
CA ARG A 82 -9.38 -4.13 8.75
C ARG A 82 -8.89 -3.08 9.74
N ALA A 83 -8.68 -1.84 9.29
CA ALA A 83 -8.41 -0.72 10.18
C ALA A 83 -9.53 -0.55 11.21
N GLY A 84 -10.80 -0.71 10.79
CA GLY A 84 -11.96 -0.67 11.70
C GLY A 84 -12.00 -1.77 12.76
N LYS A 85 -11.22 -2.85 12.62
CA LYS A 85 -11.12 -3.95 13.59
C LYS A 85 -10.02 -3.71 14.64
N ILE A 86 -9.17 -2.71 14.45
CA ILE A 86 -8.09 -2.36 15.36
C ILE A 86 -8.62 -1.33 16.37
N THR A 87 -8.81 -1.76 17.62
CA THR A 87 -9.45 -0.93 18.67
C THR A 87 -8.46 -0.31 19.65
N ALA A 88 -7.23 -0.82 19.72
CA ALA A 88 -6.17 -0.26 20.56
C ALA A 88 -5.84 1.18 20.10
N PRO A 89 -6.01 2.23 20.94
CA PRO A 89 -6.04 3.63 20.49
C PRO A 89 -4.81 4.09 19.69
N ASP A 90 -3.63 3.65 20.11
CA ASP A 90 -2.34 3.98 19.50
C ASP A 90 -2.06 3.19 18.20
N LEU A 91 -2.71 2.03 18.01
CA LEU A 91 -2.66 1.26 16.76
C LEU A 91 -3.76 1.71 15.79
N ALA A 92 -4.94 2.02 16.30
CA ALA A 92 -6.12 2.42 15.54
C ALA A 92 -5.84 3.68 14.72
N GLY A 93 -5.21 4.69 15.31
CA GLY A 93 -4.82 5.91 14.59
C GLY A 93 -3.89 5.64 13.40
N THR A 94 -2.89 4.79 13.59
CA THR A 94 -1.94 4.42 12.53
C THR A 94 -2.61 3.59 11.43
N ALA A 95 -3.49 2.66 11.80
CA ALA A 95 -4.24 1.85 10.86
C ALA A 95 -5.25 2.64 10.03
N THR A 96 -5.98 3.56 10.65
CA THR A 96 -6.89 4.46 9.94
C THR A 96 -6.13 5.37 8.97
N GLN A 97 -4.96 5.88 9.36
CA GLN A 97 -4.10 6.64 8.45
C GLN A 97 -3.62 5.80 7.26
N LEU A 98 -3.23 4.54 7.49
CA LEU A 98 -2.87 3.63 6.41
C LEU A 98 -4.03 3.42 5.43
N ALA A 99 -5.23 3.15 5.94
CA ALA A 99 -6.43 2.99 5.10
C ALA A 99 -6.80 4.26 4.33
N TYR A 100 -6.66 5.43 4.95
CA TYR A 100 -6.88 6.71 4.31
C TYR A 100 -5.88 6.95 3.16
N LEU A 101 -4.59 6.78 3.43
CA LEU A 101 -3.53 6.96 2.42
C LEU A 101 -3.68 5.99 1.25
N ALA A 102 -4.11 4.75 1.51
CA ALA A 102 -4.42 3.79 0.45
C ALA A 102 -5.56 4.29 -0.45
N ASN A 103 -6.63 4.84 0.10
CA ASN A 103 -7.72 5.42 -0.69
C ASN A 103 -7.26 6.63 -1.50
N GLU A 104 -6.48 7.54 -0.90
CA GLU A 104 -5.90 8.69 -1.63
C GLU A 104 -5.04 8.21 -2.80
N PHE A 105 -4.21 7.18 -2.58
CA PHE A 105 -3.38 6.59 -3.63
C PHE A 105 -4.23 6.06 -4.79
N VAL A 106 -5.31 5.31 -4.52
CA VAL A 106 -6.24 4.83 -5.57
C VAL A 106 -6.89 6.01 -6.30
N GLY A 107 -7.23 7.07 -5.58
CA GLY A 107 -7.79 8.31 -6.15
C GLY A 107 -6.89 8.98 -7.19
N THR A 108 -5.56 8.79 -7.12
CA THR A 108 -4.62 9.35 -8.11
C THR A 108 -4.60 8.58 -9.44
N LEU A 109 -5.01 7.31 -9.48
CA LEU A 109 -4.86 6.44 -10.65
C LEU A 109 -5.56 6.97 -11.92
N PRO A 110 -6.83 7.45 -11.86
CA PRO A 110 -7.51 7.99 -13.03
C PRO A 110 -6.84 9.26 -13.57
N GLU A 111 -6.33 10.11 -12.68
CA GLU A 111 -5.65 11.34 -13.07
C GLU A 111 -4.31 11.04 -13.75
N ILE A 112 -3.53 10.11 -13.17
CA ILE A 112 -2.28 9.66 -13.78
C ILE A 112 -2.55 9.10 -15.18
N ARG A 113 -3.63 8.33 -15.36
CA ARG A 113 -4.03 7.79 -16.67
C ARG A 113 -4.36 8.90 -17.66
N ALA A 114 -5.19 9.85 -17.26
CA ALA A 114 -5.57 10.99 -18.09
C ALA A 114 -4.35 11.82 -18.51
N GLN A 115 -3.45 12.11 -17.57
CA GLN A 115 -2.23 12.87 -17.84
C GLN A 115 -1.20 12.08 -18.66
N SER A 116 -1.26 10.74 -18.65
CA SER A 116 -0.37 9.89 -19.44
C SER A 116 -0.86 9.72 -20.88
N ALA A 117 -2.18 9.75 -21.12
CA ALA A 117 -2.77 9.57 -22.44
C ALA A 117 -2.36 10.67 -23.46
N SER A 118 -2.03 11.87 -22.98
CA SER A 118 -1.63 13.02 -23.80
C SER A 118 -0.11 13.21 -23.90
N ARG A 119 0.70 12.32 -23.29
CA ARG A 119 2.16 12.45 -23.23
C ARG A 119 2.85 11.64 -24.33
N ALA A 120 3.89 12.22 -24.92
CA ALA A 120 4.73 11.54 -25.89
C ALA A 120 5.51 10.39 -25.22
N PRO A 121 5.83 9.30 -25.95
CA PRO A 121 6.72 8.26 -25.46
C PRO A 121 8.06 8.83 -24.95
N GLY A 122 8.45 8.48 -23.72
CA GLY A 122 9.69 8.96 -23.09
C GLY A 122 9.60 10.36 -22.46
N ALA A 123 8.43 11.00 -22.48
CA ALA A 123 8.20 12.22 -21.70
C ALA A 123 8.31 11.93 -20.18
N PRO A 124 8.68 12.95 -19.37
CA PRO A 124 8.70 12.80 -17.91
C PRO A 124 7.35 12.33 -17.36
N ALA A 125 7.39 11.65 -16.21
CA ALA A 125 6.19 11.23 -15.49
C ALA A 125 5.23 12.42 -15.24
N PRO A 126 3.91 12.19 -15.27
CA PRO A 126 2.92 13.21 -14.98
C PRO A 126 3.04 13.73 -13.53
N PRO A 127 2.73 15.01 -13.23
CA PRO A 127 2.66 15.53 -11.86
C PRO A 127 1.97 14.60 -10.86
N ALA A 128 0.81 14.05 -11.22
CA ALA A 128 0.05 13.12 -10.36
C ALA A 128 0.83 11.83 -10.00
N ALA A 129 1.82 11.44 -10.82
CA ALA A 129 2.72 10.33 -10.50
C ALA A 129 3.55 10.58 -9.24
N TYR A 130 4.03 11.81 -9.08
CA TYR A 130 4.88 12.17 -7.95
C TYR A 130 4.07 12.21 -6.66
N GLU A 131 2.82 12.61 -6.74
CA GLU A 131 1.87 12.54 -5.63
C GLU A 131 1.62 11.09 -5.21
N ALA A 132 1.34 10.19 -6.15
CA ALA A 132 1.21 8.76 -5.86
C ALA A 132 2.47 8.16 -5.23
N MET A 133 3.67 8.56 -5.68
CA MET A 133 4.93 8.14 -5.06
C MET A 133 5.08 8.63 -3.62
N ALA A 134 4.68 9.88 -3.34
CA ALA A 134 4.72 10.42 -1.99
C ALA A 134 3.71 9.72 -1.06
N LEU A 135 2.51 9.43 -1.56
CA LEU A 135 1.50 8.64 -0.84
C LEU A 135 2.01 7.22 -0.56
N ASN A 136 2.64 6.58 -1.55
CA ASN A 136 3.25 5.26 -1.37
C ASN A 136 4.33 5.26 -0.29
N GLY A 137 5.20 6.27 -0.24
CA GLY A 137 6.18 6.41 0.82
C GLY A 137 5.53 6.45 2.22
N GLN A 138 4.46 7.22 2.37
CA GLN A 138 3.72 7.30 3.64
C GLN A 138 3.02 5.99 3.99
N ILE A 139 2.45 5.27 3.00
CA ILE A 139 1.85 3.94 3.19
C ILE A 139 2.87 2.97 3.79
N LEU A 140 4.08 2.90 3.20
CA LEU A 140 5.17 2.05 3.68
C LEU A 140 5.59 2.40 5.10
N GLU A 141 5.65 3.68 5.45
CA GLU A 141 5.92 4.13 6.81
C GLU A 141 4.87 3.65 7.81
N LYS A 142 3.58 3.73 7.49
CA LYS A 142 2.50 3.26 8.39
C LYS A 142 2.50 1.74 8.54
N ILE A 143 2.74 1.00 7.45
CA ILE A 143 2.91 -0.46 7.48
C ILE A 143 4.07 -0.83 8.43
N LYS A 144 5.21 -0.15 8.29
CA LYS A 144 6.37 -0.36 9.15
C LYS A 144 6.07 -0.05 10.61
N ALA A 145 5.39 1.07 10.89
CA ALA A 145 5.04 1.45 12.26
C ALA A 145 4.12 0.42 12.93
N LEU A 146 3.10 -0.06 12.21
CA LEU A 146 2.21 -1.12 12.69
C LEU A 146 2.95 -2.44 12.93
N ALA A 147 3.85 -2.82 12.01
CA ALA A 147 4.67 -4.02 12.15
C ALA A 147 5.58 -3.90 13.38
N ASP A 148 6.32 -2.79 13.50
CA ASP A 148 7.25 -2.54 14.61
C ASP A 148 6.54 -2.53 15.98
N ALA A 149 5.30 -2.05 16.05
CA ALA A 149 4.50 -2.05 17.28
C ALA A 149 3.98 -3.44 17.69
N CYS A 150 3.95 -4.40 16.77
CA CYS A 150 3.37 -5.74 16.95
C CYS A 150 4.35 -6.89 16.66
N LYS A 151 5.65 -6.62 16.71
CA LYS A 151 6.74 -7.59 16.63
C LYS A 151 6.70 -8.62 17.77
#